data_AF-A0A2S0L9J1-F1
#
_entry.id   AF-A0A2S0L9J1-F1
#
_cell.length_a   1.000
_cell.length_b   1.000
_cell.length_c   1.000
_cell.angle_alpha   90.00
_cell.angle_beta   90.00
_cell.angle_gamma   90.00
#
_symmetry.space_group_name_H-M   'P 1'
#
loop_
_entity.id
_entity.type
_entity.pdbx_description
1 polymer ?
#
loop_
_entity_poly.entity_id
_entity_poly.type
_entity_poly.pdbx_seq_one_letter_code
_entity_poly.pdbx_strand_id
1 'polypeptide(L)'
;MKRMNFIALLSAMLVFFSCSSQKKAYKDLGDGLFADIETTKGNLVVKLNYKETPVTVASFVSLAEGKNPYVKAEYKGKPFYNGIIFHRVIKNFMIQGGDPTGTGMGDPGYRFEDEIVASLKHSKKGILSMANSGPDTNGSQFFITHVPTEHLDGKHTVFGEVVKGLEVIDAIAAVETKQPGNRPIKEVKINKVTIIANGKEAEKFDAVKVFNDYFTEVESRGEKAKAAVASLAQEIVAQEAKAEALPSGVKILKVTNGTGKKPNHTEFVMVNYAGYLRNGNLFDSNIKEVEKKFNKYNSMRDRQNGYQPIPFPYTPSAQLIPGFKEALLTMKVGDKIRVFIPSALGYGEAGAADVIPPNSDLIFDIEILDTMAMPTQGGR
;
A
#
# COMPACT_ATOMS: atom_id res chain seq x y z
N MET A 1 19.00 -10.68 -66.10
CA MET A 1 19.42 -11.37 -64.86
C MET A 1 19.26 -10.42 -63.68
N LYS A 2 18.21 -10.59 -62.87
CA LYS A 2 17.96 -9.79 -61.66
C LYS A 2 18.95 -10.22 -60.57
N ARG A 3 19.85 -9.33 -60.16
CA ARG A 3 20.61 -9.47 -58.91
C ARG A 3 19.63 -9.23 -57.76
N MET A 4 18.94 -10.28 -57.33
CA MET A 4 18.08 -10.25 -56.16
C MET A 4 18.96 -10.21 -54.91
N ASN A 5 18.67 -9.27 -54.00
CA ASN A 5 19.41 -8.96 -52.79
C ASN A 5 19.63 -10.18 -51.88
N PHE A 6 20.80 -10.81 -51.97
CA PHE A 6 21.26 -11.85 -51.04
C PHE A 6 21.31 -11.37 -49.58
N ILE A 7 21.45 -10.06 -49.36
CA ILE A 7 21.49 -9.41 -48.04
C ILE A 7 20.11 -9.40 -47.35
N ALA A 8 19.00 -9.35 -48.11
CA ALA A 8 17.65 -9.38 -47.56
C ALA A 8 17.21 -10.79 -47.11
N LEU A 9 17.71 -11.83 -47.78
CA LEU A 9 17.49 -13.22 -47.37
C LEU A 9 18.31 -13.60 -46.11
N LEU A 10 19.55 -13.11 -46.00
CA LEU A 10 20.38 -13.37 -44.81
C LEU A 10 19.83 -12.70 -43.55
N SER A 11 19.32 -11.47 -43.66
CA SER A 11 18.73 -10.74 -42.53
C SER A 11 17.37 -11.32 -42.12
N ALA A 12 16.56 -11.83 -43.06
CA ALA A 12 15.35 -12.59 -42.72
C ALA A 12 15.67 -13.91 -41.99
N MET A 13 16.70 -14.66 -42.41
CA MET A 13 17.10 -15.93 -41.76
C MET A 13 17.60 -15.74 -40.32
N LEU A 14 18.33 -14.65 -40.04
CA LEU A 14 18.81 -14.30 -38.68
C LEU A 14 17.66 -13.96 -37.71
N VAL A 15 16.58 -13.34 -38.20
CA VAL A 15 15.40 -13.00 -37.37
C VAL A 15 14.59 -14.26 -37.02
N PHE A 16 14.45 -15.23 -37.95
CA PHE A 16 13.75 -16.50 -37.67
C PHE A 16 14.54 -17.44 -36.75
N PHE A 17 15.88 -17.47 -36.81
CA PHE A 17 16.69 -18.27 -35.90
C PHE A 17 16.66 -17.74 -34.46
N SER A 18 16.74 -16.41 -34.27
CA SER A 18 16.71 -15.80 -32.94
C SER A 18 15.38 -16.05 -32.20
N CYS A 19 14.25 -15.86 -32.88
CA CYS A 19 12.93 -16.02 -32.28
C CYS A 19 12.57 -17.49 -31.96
N SER A 20 13.05 -18.45 -32.76
CA SER A 20 12.86 -19.88 -32.48
C SER A 20 13.76 -20.41 -31.36
N SER A 21 14.96 -19.85 -31.20
CA SER A 21 15.90 -20.23 -30.12
C SER A 21 15.42 -19.80 -28.74
N GLN A 22 14.90 -18.57 -28.58
CA GLN A 22 14.32 -18.11 -27.32
C GLN A 22 13.08 -18.92 -26.94
N LYS A 23 12.16 -19.20 -27.88
CA LYS A 23 11.02 -20.09 -27.62
C LYS A 23 11.41 -21.51 -27.22
N LYS A 24 12.63 -21.97 -27.53
CA LYS A 24 13.13 -23.28 -27.11
C LYS A 24 13.73 -23.25 -25.70
N ALA A 25 14.32 -22.13 -25.29
CA ALA A 25 14.99 -21.96 -23.99
C ALA A 25 14.05 -21.93 -22.77
N TYR A 26 12.77 -21.62 -22.97
CA TYR A 26 11.80 -21.45 -21.89
C TYR A 26 10.62 -22.44 -21.94
N LYS A 27 10.69 -23.45 -22.81
CA LYS A 27 9.62 -24.47 -22.97
C LYS A 27 9.42 -25.37 -21.75
N ASP A 28 10.46 -25.53 -20.95
CA ASP A 28 10.48 -26.37 -19.75
C ASP A 28 9.97 -25.65 -18.49
N LEU A 29 9.65 -24.36 -18.57
CA LEU A 29 9.14 -23.57 -17.44
C LEU A 29 7.68 -23.91 -17.08
N GLY A 30 6.96 -24.60 -17.97
CA GLY A 30 5.51 -24.81 -17.86
C GLY A 30 4.71 -23.52 -18.09
N ASP A 31 3.41 -23.59 -17.77
CA ASP A 31 2.48 -22.48 -17.93
C ASP A 31 2.70 -21.41 -16.84
N GLY A 32 2.64 -20.14 -17.23
CA GLY A 32 2.82 -19.00 -16.35
C GLY A 32 3.38 -17.77 -17.06
N LEU A 33 3.46 -16.68 -16.30
CA LEU A 33 4.14 -15.46 -16.72
C LEU A 33 5.50 -15.39 -16.05
N PHE A 34 6.56 -15.18 -16.83
CA PHE A 34 7.93 -15.17 -16.38
C PHE A 34 8.67 -13.91 -16.84
N ALA A 35 9.75 -13.59 -16.16
CA ALA A 35 10.72 -12.58 -16.57
C ALA A 35 12.13 -13.16 -16.56
N ASP A 36 12.83 -13.11 -17.68
CA ASP A 36 14.27 -13.35 -17.75
C ASP A 36 15.00 -12.02 -17.57
N ILE A 37 15.68 -11.87 -16.42
CA ILE A 37 16.45 -10.70 -16.03
C ILE A 37 17.92 -11.01 -16.32
N GLU A 38 18.40 -10.51 -17.47
CA GLU A 38 19.79 -10.63 -17.88
C GLU A 38 20.63 -9.62 -17.10
N THR A 39 21.64 -10.07 -16.36
CA THR A 39 22.52 -9.20 -15.58
C THR A 39 23.99 -9.34 -15.98
N THR A 40 24.84 -8.45 -15.49
CA THR A 40 26.31 -8.60 -15.65
C THR A 40 26.91 -9.77 -14.87
N LYS A 41 26.11 -10.50 -14.08
CA LYS A 41 26.50 -11.69 -13.31
C LYS A 41 25.86 -12.99 -13.78
N GLY A 42 24.98 -12.93 -14.79
CA GLY A 42 24.20 -14.07 -15.28
C GLY A 42 22.71 -13.75 -15.33
N ASN A 43 21.92 -14.74 -15.75
CA ASN A 43 20.48 -14.58 -15.94
C ASN A 43 19.69 -15.11 -14.75
N LEU A 44 18.62 -14.40 -14.39
CA LEU A 44 17.64 -14.80 -13.39
C LEU A 44 16.30 -14.98 -14.08
N VAL A 45 15.73 -16.18 -14.07
CA VAL A 45 14.36 -16.41 -14.55
C VAL A 45 13.42 -16.41 -13.35
N VAL A 46 12.48 -15.48 -13.33
CA VAL A 46 11.50 -15.31 -12.27
C VAL A 46 10.13 -15.73 -12.77
N LYS A 47 9.40 -16.54 -12.02
CA LYS A 47 7.96 -16.78 -12.19
C LYS A 47 7.18 -15.69 -11.46
N LEU A 48 6.26 -15.03 -12.15
CA LEU A 48 5.49 -13.90 -11.63
C LEU A 48 4.10 -14.34 -11.14
N ASN A 49 3.68 -13.82 -9.99
CA ASN A 49 2.39 -14.12 -9.35
C ASN A 49 1.28 -13.21 -9.91
N TYR A 50 1.06 -13.26 -11.23
CA TYR A 50 0.19 -12.32 -11.95
C TYR A 50 -1.30 -12.47 -11.63
N LYS A 51 -1.70 -13.56 -10.97
CA LYS A 51 -3.08 -13.79 -10.52
C LYS A 51 -3.31 -13.24 -9.13
N GLU A 52 -2.32 -13.41 -8.25
CA GLU A 52 -2.37 -13.04 -6.85
C GLU A 52 -1.99 -11.57 -6.62
N THR A 53 -1.10 -11.04 -7.45
CA THR A 53 -0.57 -9.65 -7.38
C THR A 53 -0.62 -8.96 -8.76
N PRO A 54 -1.81 -8.87 -9.39
CA PRO A 54 -1.96 -8.42 -10.76
C PRO A 54 -1.47 -6.98 -11.00
N VAL A 55 -1.70 -6.03 -10.08
CA VAL A 55 -1.28 -4.62 -10.26
C VAL A 55 0.23 -4.49 -10.21
N THR A 56 0.86 -5.20 -9.26
CA THR A 56 2.32 -5.21 -9.10
C THR A 56 3.01 -5.84 -10.31
N VAL A 57 2.52 -7.00 -10.76
CA VAL A 57 3.05 -7.65 -11.95
C VAL A 57 2.80 -6.81 -13.21
N ALA A 58 1.63 -6.16 -13.32
CA ALA A 58 1.33 -5.25 -14.42
C ALA A 58 2.28 -4.04 -14.45
N SER A 59 2.58 -3.44 -13.30
CA SER A 59 3.59 -2.37 -13.18
C SER A 59 4.96 -2.86 -13.66
N PHE A 60 5.43 -4.01 -13.13
CA PHE A 60 6.74 -4.56 -13.49
C PHE A 60 6.85 -4.90 -14.99
N VAL A 61 5.86 -5.61 -15.54
CA VAL A 61 5.83 -6.03 -16.96
C VAL A 61 5.77 -4.83 -17.88
N SER A 62 4.86 -3.88 -17.63
CA SER A 62 4.73 -2.70 -18.48
C SER A 62 5.96 -1.78 -18.43
N LEU A 63 6.66 -1.70 -17.28
CA LEU A 63 7.95 -1.02 -17.17
C LEU A 63 9.04 -1.76 -17.96
N ALA A 64 9.15 -3.08 -17.80
CA ALA A 64 10.13 -3.90 -18.51
C ALA A 64 9.98 -3.78 -20.04
N GLU A 65 8.75 -3.77 -20.55
CA GLU A 65 8.45 -3.63 -21.98
C GLU A 65 8.47 -2.18 -22.49
N GLY A 66 8.60 -1.19 -21.60
CA GLY A 66 8.54 0.24 -21.97
C GLY A 66 7.16 0.74 -22.39
N LYS A 67 6.09 0.03 -22.00
CA LYS A 67 4.69 0.32 -22.33
C LYS A 67 3.91 0.95 -21.17
N ASN A 68 4.55 1.23 -20.04
CA ASN A 68 3.86 1.77 -18.87
C ASN A 68 3.27 3.18 -19.16
N PRO A 69 1.96 3.39 -18.99
CA PRO A 69 1.30 4.65 -19.37
C PRO A 69 1.55 5.81 -18.39
N TYR A 70 1.85 5.51 -17.12
CA TYR A 70 2.01 6.48 -16.04
C TYR A 70 3.46 6.83 -15.72
N VAL A 71 4.43 6.17 -16.37
CA VAL A 71 5.84 6.42 -16.13
C VAL A 71 6.24 7.86 -16.49
N LYS A 72 7.19 8.46 -15.75
CA LYS A 72 7.74 9.80 -16.04
C LYS A 72 8.12 9.91 -17.50
N ALA A 73 7.89 11.10 -18.07
CA ALA A 73 8.08 11.37 -19.49
C ALA A 73 9.47 10.96 -20.01
N GLU A 74 10.52 11.13 -19.18
CA GLU A 74 11.90 10.76 -19.51
C GLU A 74 12.13 9.26 -19.76
N TYR A 75 11.26 8.40 -19.22
CA TYR A 75 11.32 6.93 -19.37
C TYR A 75 10.28 6.35 -20.34
N LYS A 76 9.38 7.17 -20.88
CA LYS A 76 8.32 6.69 -21.79
C LYS A 76 8.90 6.01 -23.04
N GLY A 77 8.31 4.88 -23.43
CA GLY A 77 8.68 4.13 -24.63
C GLY A 77 10.02 3.40 -24.54
N LYS A 78 10.64 3.33 -23.35
CA LYS A 78 11.94 2.69 -23.13
C LYS A 78 11.79 1.51 -22.17
N PRO A 79 12.45 0.37 -22.42
CA PRO A 79 12.58 -0.70 -21.44
C PRO A 79 13.21 -0.18 -20.15
N PHE A 80 12.39 0.04 -19.12
CA PHE A 80 12.74 0.87 -17.96
C PHE A 80 13.94 0.32 -17.18
N TYR A 81 14.04 -1.00 -17.06
CA TYR A 81 15.07 -1.65 -16.25
C TYR A 81 16.44 -1.78 -16.93
N ASN A 82 16.54 -1.50 -18.24
CA ASN A 82 17.78 -1.67 -18.96
C ASN A 82 18.83 -0.64 -18.49
N GLY A 83 19.97 -1.14 -18.04
CA GLY A 83 21.06 -0.35 -17.47
C GLY A 83 20.92 -0.04 -15.98
N ILE A 84 19.77 -0.35 -15.36
CA ILE A 84 19.57 -0.14 -13.92
C ILE A 84 20.46 -1.08 -13.12
N ILE A 85 21.07 -0.56 -12.05
CA ILE A 85 21.95 -1.32 -11.16
C ILE A 85 21.20 -1.93 -9.98
N PHE A 86 21.78 -2.99 -9.42
CA PHE A 86 21.54 -3.38 -8.03
C PHE A 86 22.31 -2.41 -7.12
N HIS A 87 21.63 -1.38 -6.63
CA HIS A 87 22.25 -0.28 -5.90
C HIS A 87 22.50 -0.60 -4.43
N ARG A 88 21.89 -1.67 -3.89
CA ARG A 88 22.09 -2.11 -2.50
C ARG A 88 22.11 -3.64 -2.43
N VAL A 89 23.22 -4.20 -1.95
CA VAL A 89 23.48 -5.64 -1.90
C VAL A 89 23.94 -6.02 -0.51
N ILE A 90 23.13 -6.81 0.21
CA ILE A 90 23.43 -7.22 1.59
C ILE A 90 23.51 -8.75 1.64
N LYS A 91 24.72 -9.27 1.84
CA LYS A 91 24.96 -10.70 2.02
C LYS A 91 24.12 -11.23 3.19
N ASN A 92 23.56 -12.43 3.02
CA ASN A 92 22.62 -13.05 3.95
C ASN A 92 21.36 -12.22 4.25
N PHE A 93 20.92 -11.38 3.30
CA PHE A 93 19.65 -10.69 3.38
C PHE A 93 18.97 -10.58 2.01
N MET A 94 19.38 -9.65 1.15
CA MET A 94 18.75 -9.41 -0.14
C MET A 94 19.64 -8.62 -1.12
N ILE A 95 19.25 -8.64 -2.40
CA ILE A 95 19.79 -7.79 -3.47
C ILE A 95 18.67 -6.87 -3.99
N GLN A 96 18.88 -5.55 -3.98
CA GLN A 96 17.86 -4.55 -4.32
C GLN A 96 18.25 -3.74 -5.56
N GLY A 97 17.30 -3.57 -6.47
CA GLY A 97 17.43 -2.87 -7.74
C GLY A 97 16.15 -2.12 -8.12
N GLY A 98 16.03 -1.74 -9.40
CA GLY A 98 14.82 -1.07 -9.94
C GLY A 98 14.76 0.45 -9.72
N ASP A 99 15.83 1.07 -9.23
CA ASP A 99 15.95 2.54 -9.15
C ASP A 99 16.66 3.10 -10.39
N PRO A 100 16.00 3.93 -11.23
CA PRO A 100 16.61 4.50 -12.44
C PRO A 100 17.78 5.46 -12.15
N THR A 101 17.83 6.07 -10.96
CA THR A 101 18.92 6.93 -10.50
C THR A 101 20.05 6.15 -9.85
N GLY A 102 19.76 4.93 -9.39
CA GLY A 102 20.69 4.08 -8.63
C GLY A 102 21.05 4.63 -7.24
N THR A 103 20.26 5.56 -6.67
CA THR A 103 20.55 6.21 -5.38
C THR A 103 19.85 5.53 -4.19
N GLY A 104 18.85 4.70 -4.46
CA GLY A 104 17.86 4.19 -3.51
C GLY A 104 16.60 5.06 -3.41
N MET A 105 16.58 6.26 -4.01
CA MET A 105 15.48 7.22 -3.87
C MET A 105 14.64 7.40 -5.14
N GLY A 106 15.09 6.88 -6.29
CA GLY A 106 14.36 7.08 -7.53
C GLY A 106 13.07 6.28 -7.63
N ASP A 107 12.20 6.73 -8.52
CA ASP A 107 10.84 6.25 -8.71
C ASP A 107 10.39 6.40 -10.17
N PRO A 108 9.36 5.64 -10.61
CA PRO A 108 8.89 5.67 -11.99
C PRO A 108 7.93 6.82 -12.29
N GLY A 109 7.56 7.68 -11.33
CA GLY A 109 6.59 8.77 -11.50
C GLY A 109 5.25 8.57 -10.82
N TYR A 110 5.05 7.41 -10.18
CA TYR A 110 3.81 7.05 -9.53
C TYR A 110 4.06 6.17 -8.31
N ARG A 111 3.03 6.03 -7.50
CA ARG A 111 2.94 5.08 -6.38
C ARG A 111 1.68 4.24 -6.50
N PHE A 112 1.69 3.02 -5.96
CA PHE A 112 0.52 2.15 -5.91
C PHE A 112 0.48 1.29 -4.65
N GLU A 113 -0.71 0.78 -4.36
CA GLU A 113 -1.07 0.02 -3.15
C GLU A 113 -0.32 -1.32 -3.04
N ASP A 114 -0.20 -1.85 -1.82
CA ASP A 114 0.35 -3.18 -1.57
C ASP A 114 -0.66 -4.29 -1.90
N GLU A 115 -0.21 -5.38 -2.54
CA GLU A 115 -1.02 -6.59 -2.79
C GLU A 115 -0.54 -7.73 -1.90
N ILE A 116 -0.91 -7.70 -0.62
CA ILE A 116 -0.47 -8.72 0.34
C ILE A 116 -1.37 -9.95 0.30
N VAL A 117 -0.75 -11.10 0.03
CA VAL A 117 -1.43 -12.41 -0.04
C VAL A 117 -0.85 -13.35 1.02
N ALA A 118 -1.73 -13.92 1.85
CA ALA A 118 -1.32 -14.69 3.03
C ALA A 118 -0.45 -15.93 2.72
N SER A 119 -0.55 -16.49 1.51
CA SER A 119 0.27 -17.62 1.06
C SER A 119 1.62 -17.20 0.46
N LEU A 120 1.81 -15.92 0.11
CA LEU A 120 3.05 -15.42 -0.48
C LEU A 120 3.95 -14.83 0.63
N LYS A 121 5.08 -15.49 0.85
CA LYS A 121 5.96 -15.27 2.02
C LYS A 121 7.41 -15.21 1.61
N HIS A 122 8.22 -14.50 2.39
CA HIS A 122 9.67 -14.44 2.23
C HIS A 122 10.35 -15.66 2.87
N SER A 123 9.88 -16.87 2.56
CA SER A 123 10.24 -18.11 3.25
C SER A 123 11.54 -18.76 2.76
N LYS A 124 12.11 -18.28 1.66
CA LYS A 124 13.30 -18.88 1.02
C LYS A 124 14.11 -17.84 0.24
N LYS A 125 15.28 -18.28 -0.26
CA LYS A 125 16.09 -17.55 -1.26
C LYS A 125 15.30 -17.42 -2.56
N GLY A 126 15.46 -16.29 -3.26
CA GLY A 126 14.91 -16.07 -4.59
C GLY A 126 13.49 -15.52 -4.62
N ILE A 127 12.94 -15.07 -3.49
CA ILE A 127 11.63 -14.41 -3.48
C ILE A 127 11.80 -12.98 -4.00
N LEU A 128 11.02 -12.62 -5.01
CA LEU A 128 10.99 -11.28 -5.62
C LEU A 128 9.84 -10.46 -4.99
N SER A 129 10.19 -9.31 -4.42
CA SER A 129 9.25 -8.44 -3.72
C SER A 129 9.49 -6.96 -4.00
N MET A 130 8.46 -6.14 -3.86
CA MET A 130 8.56 -4.68 -4.00
C MET A 130 9.31 -4.07 -2.81
N ALA A 131 10.25 -3.17 -3.09
CA ALA A 131 10.77 -2.25 -2.09
C ALA A 131 9.82 -1.05 -1.95
N ASN A 132 9.59 -0.60 -0.72
CA ASN A 132 8.70 0.52 -0.41
C ASN A 132 9.24 1.34 0.79
N SER A 133 8.67 2.51 1.01
CA SER A 133 9.02 3.43 2.11
C SER A 133 7.89 3.53 3.16
N GLY A 134 7.14 2.45 3.32
CA GLY A 134 5.88 2.39 4.07
C GLY A 134 4.73 1.84 3.23
N PRO A 135 3.57 1.60 3.84
CA PRO A 135 2.41 1.03 3.16
C PRO A 135 2.06 1.80 1.90
N ASP A 136 1.68 1.07 0.86
CA ASP A 136 1.08 1.63 -0.35
C ASP A 136 2.00 2.65 -1.09
N THR A 137 3.32 2.47 -0.96
CA THR A 137 4.35 3.30 -1.63
C THR A 137 5.17 2.53 -2.67
N ASN A 138 4.59 1.47 -3.25
CA ASN A 138 5.25 0.70 -4.30
C ASN A 138 5.54 1.58 -5.52
N GLY A 139 6.68 1.34 -6.18
CA GLY A 139 7.09 2.06 -7.39
C GLY A 139 7.74 1.10 -8.38
N SER A 140 9.01 1.31 -8.72
CA SER A 140 9.77 0.43 -9.61
C SER A 140 10.85 -0.39 -8.89
N GLN A 141 11.16 -0.04 -7.64
CA GLN A 141 12.21 -0.71 -6.89
C GLN A 141 11.72 -2.07 -6.37
N PHE A 142 12.59 -3.06 -6.50
CA PHE A 142 12.33 -4.42 -6.04
C PHE A 142 13.57 -4.99 -5.37
N PHE A 143 13.40 -6.06 -4.60
CA PHE A 143 14.50 -6.85 -4.07
C PHE A 143 14.25 -8.34 -4.28
N ILE A 144 15.34 -9.10 -4.34
CA ILE A 144 15.34 -10.56 -4.37
C ILE A 144 16.00 -11.05 -3.08
N THR A 145 15.33 -11.93 -2.34
CA THR A 145 15.86 -12.47 -1.08
C THR A 145 17.07 -13.37 -1.33
N HIS A 146 18.09 -13.23 -0.49
CA HIS A 146 19.25 -14.14 -0.48
C HIS A 146 19.06 -15.28 0.54
N VAL A 147 18.27 -15.05 1.58
CA VAL A 147 17.90 -16.02 2.64
C VAL A 147 16.43 -15.80 3.02
N PRO A 148 15.78 -16.67 3.83
CA PRO A 148 14.45 -16.38 4.38
C PRO A 148 14.43 -15.07 5.19
N THR A 149 13.39 -14.25 5.03
CA THR A 149 13.23 -12.94 5.67
C THR A 149 11.79 -12.70 6.15
N GLU A 150 11.28 -13.57 7.02
CA GLU A 150 9.87 -13.57 7.49
C GLU A 150 9.43 -12.24 8.14
N HIS A 151 10.36 -11.48 8.71
CA HIS A 151 10.08 -10.15 9.28
C HIS A 151 9.59 -9.11 8.25
N LEU A 152 9.70 -9.42 6.96
CA LEU A 152 9.19 -8.62 5.82
C LEU A 152 7.78 -9.04 5.38
N ASP A 153 7.26 -10.16 5.88
CA ASP A 153 5.93 -10.65 5.52
C ASP A 153 4.84 -9.65 5.91
N GLY A 154 3.91 -9.43 4.98
CA GLY A 154 2.83 -8.47 5.16
C GLY A 154 3.27 -7.00 5.14
N LYS A 155 4.53 -6.71 4.79
CA LYS A 155 5.07 -5.35 4.62
C LYS A 155 5.50 -5.04 3.18
N HIS A 156 5.87 -6.07 2.44
CA HIS A 156 6.32 -5.97 1.05
C HIS A 156 5.53 -6.93 0.17
N THR A 157 5.02 -6.45 -0.96
CA THR A 157 4.31 -7.27 -1.94
C THR A 157 5.26 -8.29 -2.57
N VAL A 158 5.02 -9.58 -2.34
CA VAL A 158 5.71 -10.69 -3.00
C VAL A 158 5.04 -10.94 -4.34
N PHE A 159 5.73 -10.65 -5.44
CA PHE A 159 5.14 -10.74 -6.79
C PHE A 159 5.85 -11.73 -7.72
N GLY A 160 6.83 -12.47 -7.21
CA GLY A 160 7.40 -13.59 -7.95
C GLY A 160 8.44 -14.39 -7.18
N GLU A 161 8.98 -15.41 -7.83
CA GLU A 161 10.08 -16.22 -7.32
C GLU A 161 11.06 -16.63 -8.44
N VAL A 162 12.35 -16.64 -8.13
CA VAL A 162 13.39 -17.12 -9.04
C VAL A 162 13.29 -18.63 -9.18
N VAL A 163 13.09 -19.10 -10.42
CA VAL A 163 12.97 -20.53 -10.77
C VAL A 163 14.21 -21.06 -11.51
N LYS A 164 15.04 -20.19 -12.09
CA LYS A 164 16.38 -20.52 -12.62
C LYS A 164 17.37 -19.40 -12.32
N GLY A 165 18.63 -19.77 -12.07
CA GLY A 165 19.71 -18.81 -11.79
C GLY A 165 19.85 -18.45 -10.30
N LEU A 166 19.45 -19.32 -9.36
CA LEU A 166 19.61 -19.05 -7.92
C LEU A 166 21.07 -18.77 -7.53
N GLU A 167 22.02 -19.40 -8.21
CA GLU A 167 23.46 -19.18 -8.06
C GLU A 167 23.90 -17.76 -8.48
N VAL A 168 23.15 -17.10 -9.36
CA VAL A 168 23.42 -15.70 -9.76
C VAL A 168 23.11 -14.76 -8.59
N ILE A 169 22.11 -15.06 -7.76
CA ILE A 169 21.83 -14.31 -6.54
C ILE A 169 23.06 -14.34 -5.62
N ASP A 170 23.67 -15.52 -5.46
CA ASP A 170 24.87 -15.71 -4.64
C ASP A 170 26.07 -14.94 -5.22
N ALA A 171 26.25 -14.99 -6.55
CA ALA A 171 27.29 -14.26 -7.25
C ALA A 171 27.14 -12.73 -7.12
N ILE A 172 25.91 -12.22 -7.11
CA ILE A 172 25.62 -10.80 -6.85
C ILE A 172 25.86 -10.48 -5.38
N ALA A 173 25.36 -11.30 -4.45
CA ALA A 173 25.51 -11.09 -3.01
C ALA A 173 26.96 -11.17 -2.50
N ALA A 174 27.85 -11.79 -3.26
CA ALA A 174 29.27 -11.91 -2.96
C ALA A 174 30.13 -10.72 -3.44
N VAL A 175 29.58 -9.76 -4.19
CA VAL A 175 30.36 -8.60 -4.65
C VAL A 175 30.77 -7.70 -3.49
N GLU A 176 31.94 -7.08 -3.59
CA GLU A 176 32.38 -6.09 -2.62
C GLU A 176 31.49 -4.84 -2.65
N THR A 177 31.13 -4.33 -1.48
CA THR A 177 30.26 -3.16 -1.32
C THR A 177 30.94 -2.05 -0.52
N LYS A 178 30.61 -0.81 -0.85
CA LYS A 178 31.00 0.39 -0.09
C LYS A 178 30.20 0.44 1.21
N GLN A 179 30.86 0.91 2.26
CA GLN A 179 30.25 1.18 3.56
C GLN A 179 30.35 2.69 3.88
N PRO A 180 29.31 3.28 4.50
CA PRO A 180 27.98 2.70 4.73
C PRO A 180 27.16 2.59 3.43
N GLY A 181 26.08 1.82 3.46
CA GLY A 181 25.06 1.81 2.39
C GLY A 181 25.03 0.56 1.50
N ASN A 182 26.03 -0.33 1.60
CA ASN A 182 26.06 -1.62 0.91
C ASN A 182 25.92 -1.52 -0.63
N ARG A 183 26.43 -0.44 -1.22
CA ARG A 183 26.44 -0.25 -2.68
C ARG A 183 27.61 -1.03 -3.29
N PRO A 184 27.41 -1.88 -4.32
CA PRO A 184 28.51 -2.55 -5.01
C PRO A 184 29.60 -1.57 -5.48
N ILE A 185 30.87 -1.92 -5.26
CA ILE A 185 32.03 -1.15 -5.76
C ILE A 185 32.07 -1.24 -7.29
N LYS A 186 31.92 -2.45 -7.81
CA LYS A 186 31.72 -2.73 -9.24
C LYS A 186 30.23 -2.90 -9.50
N GLU A 187 29.69 -2.10 -10.40
CA GLU A 187 28.25 -2.10 -10.68
C GLU A 187 27.79 -3.45 -11.22
N VAL A 188 26.72 -3.98 -10.62
CA VAL A 188 25.94 -5.09 -11.16
C VAL A 188 24.73 -4.49 -11.85
N LYS A 189 24.63 -4.65 -13.18
CA LYS A 189 23.58 -4.03 -14.02
C LYS A 189 22.60 -5.08 -14.52
N ILE A 190 21.35 -4.68 -14.65
CA ILE A 190 20.34 -5.35 -15.46
C ILE A 190 20.58 -4.90 -16.90
N ASN A 191 20.98 -5.81 -17.77
CA ASN A 191 21.20 -5.52 -19.18
C ASN A 191 19.86 -5.48 -19.93
N LYS A 192 18.97 -6.43 -19.62
CA LYS A 192 17.68 -6.59 -20.28
C LYS A 192 16.71 -7.37 -19.40
N VAL A 193 15.43 -7.02 -19.49
CA VAL A 193 14.34 -7.86 -18.96
C VAL A 193 13.48 -8.32 -20.13
N THR A 194 13.33 -9.63 -20.30
CA THR A 194 12.46 -10.22 -21.31
C THR A 194 11.26 -10.87 -20.62
N ILE A 195 10.04 -10.49 -21.01
CA ILE A 195 8.81 -11.10 -20.48
C ILE A 195 8.44 -12.31 -21.33
N ILE A 196 8.14 -13.43 -20.67
CA ILE A 196 7.78 -14.70 -21.30
C ILE A 196 6.41 -15.12 -20.78
N ALA A 197 5.41 -15.09 -21.65
CA ALA A 197 4.09 -15.63 -21.38
C ALA A 197 4.00 -17.05 -21.96
N ASN A 198 3.85 -18.05 -21.10
CA ASN A 198 3.64 -19.43 -21.48
C ASN A 198 2.23 -19.88 -21.11
N GLY A 199 1.50 -20.40 -22.10
CA GLY A 199 0.14 -20.89 -21.91
C GLY A 199 -0.92 -19.81 -22.08
N LYS A 200 -2.14 -20.24 -22.42
CA LYS A 200 -3.23 -19.37 -22.88
C LYS A 200 -3.65 -18.31 -21.87
N GLU A 201 -3.50 -18.57 -20.57
CA GLU A 201 -3.88 -17.62 -19.52
C GLU A 201 -2.85 -16.51 -19.36
N ALA A 202 -1.56 -16.84 -19.35
CA ALA A 202 -0.49 -15.85 -19.27
C ALA A 202 -0.45 -14.97 -20.53
N GLU A 203 -0.69 -15.55 -21.71
CA GLU A 203 -0.78 -14.81 -22.98
C GLU A 203 -1.92 -13.77 -23.01
N LYS A 204 -2.96 -13.95 -22.18
CA LYS A 204 -4.10 -13.01 -22.06
C LYS A 204 -3.85 -11.91 -21.02
N PHE A 205 -2.78 -11.99 -20.24
CA PHE A 205 -2.50 -10.99 -19.22
C PHE A 205 -2.06 -9.68 -19.89
N ASP A 206 -2.95 -8.69 -19.88
CA ASP A 206 -2.69 -7.35 -20.40
C ASP A 206 -2.26 -6.42 -19.27
N ALA A 207 -0.95 -6.29 -19.09
CA ALA A 207 -0.34 -5.44 -18.07
C ALA A 207 -0.75 -3.96 -18.21
N VAL A 208 -0.90 -3.45 -19.43
CA VAL A 208 -1.27 -2.04 -19.63
C VAL A 208 -2.72 -1.81 -19.22
N LYS A 209 -3.62 -2.72 -19.61
CA LYS A 209 -5.02 -2.64 -19.23
C LYS A 209 -5.21 -2.75 -17.71
N VAL A 210 -4.62 -3.75 -17.07
CA VAL A 210 -4.71 -3.94 -15.60
C VAL A 210 -4.27 -2.68 -14.86
N PHE A 211 -3.17 -2.07 -15.29
CA PHE A 211 -2.62 -0.89 -14.62
C PHE A 211 -3.45 0.38 -14.87
N ASN A 212 -4.02 0.54 -16.07
CA ASN A 212 -4.97 1.61 -16.37
C ASN A 212 -6.27 1.47 -15.56
N ASP A 213 -6.83 0.26 -15.48
CA ASP A 213 -8.04 -0.02 -14.72
C ASP A 213 -7.82 0.33 -13.24
N TYR A 214 -6.67 -0.04 -12.67
CA TYR A 214 -6.29 0.32 -11.31
C TYR A 214 -6.29 1.84 -11.07
N PHE A 215 -5.59 2.62 -11.90
CA PHE A 215 -5.55 4.08 -11.71
C PHE A 215 -6.89 4.75 -11.98
N THR A 216 -7.69 4.22 -12.89
CA THR A 216 -9.08 4.67 -13.11
C THR A 216 -9.92 4.46 -11.84
N GLU A 217 -9.76 3.32 -11.17
CA GLU A 217 -10.42 3.08 -9.89
C GLU A 217 -9.93 4.04 -8.80
N VAL A 218 -8.61 4.25 -8.67
CA VAL A 218 -8.02 5.19 -7.71
C VAL A 218 -8.58 6.60 -7.90
N GLU A 219 -8.65 7.10 -9.14
CA GLU A 219 -9.25 8.39 -9.47
C GLU A 219 -10.73 8.43 -9.06
N SER A 220 -11.51 7.40 -9.42
CA SER A 220 -12.92 7.31 -9.02
C SER A 220 -13.13 7.30 -7.50
N ARG A 221 -12.28 6.59 -6.75
CA ARG A 221 -12.31 6.60 -5.27
C ARG A 221 -12.01 7.99 -4.73
N GLY A 222 -11.03 8.69 -5.30
CA GLY A 222 -10.70 10.07 -4.94
C GLY A 222 -11.84 11.06 -5.19
N GLU A 223 -12.54 10.96 -6.32
CA GLU A 223 -13.72 11.78 -6.63
C GLU A 223 -14.88 11.51 -5.67
N LYS A 224 -15.18 10.23 -5.39
CA LYS A 224 -16.21 9.85 -4.42
C LYS A 224 -15.90 10.36 -3.02
N ALA A 225 -14.63 10.31 -2.60
CA ALA A 225 -14.22 10.85 -1.30
C ALA A 225 -14.38 12.38 -1.23
N LYS A 226 -14.02 13.12 -2.29
CA LYS A 226 -14.27 14.58 -2.36
C LYS A 226 -15.77 14.90 -2.26
N ALA A 227 -16.62 14.14 -2.96
CA ALA A 227 -18.07 14.28 -2.86
C ALA A 227 -18.59 13.95 -1.46
N ALA A 228 -18.04 12.92 -0.80
CA ALA A 228 -18.39 12.56 0.57
C ALA A 228 -18.03 13.65 1.57
N VAL A 229 -16.85 14.28 1.43
CA VAL A 229 -16.42 15.44 2.23
C VAL A 229 -17.39 16.61 2.05
N ALA A 230 -17.71 16.96 0.80
CA ALA A 230 -18.62 18.07 0.50
C ALA A 230 -20.04 17.83 1.05
N SER A 231 -20.58 16.62 0.89
CA SER A 231 -21.89 16.23 1.45
C SER A 231 -21.87 16.34 2.98
N LEU A 232 -20.84 15.78 3.62
CA LEU A 232 -20.76 15.78 5.07
C LEU A 232 -20.63 17.20 5.64
N ALA A 233 -19.90 18.10 4.98
CA ALA A 233 -19.79 19.50 5.41
C ALA A 233 -21.16 20.18 5.47
N GLN A 234 -22.02 19.95 4.46
CA GLN A 234 -23.38 20.49 4.44
C GLN A 234 -24.26 19.85 5.51
N GLU A 235 -24.16 18.52 5.68
CA GLU A 235 -24.88 17.78 6.72
C GLU A 235 -24.51 18.26 8.12
N ILE A 236 -23.23 18.52 8.39
CA ILE A 236 -22.73 19.03 9.68
C ILE A 236 -23.45 20.34 10.04
N VAL A 237 -23.53 21.30 9.12
CA VAL A 237 -24.22 22.59 9.36
C VAL A 237 -25.70 22.38 9.67
N ALA A 238 -26.39 21.57 8.88
CA ALA A 238 -27.82 21.31 9.06
C ALA A 238 -28.14 20.52 10.34
N GLN A 239 -27.23 19.64 10.76
CA GLN A 239 -27.38 18.80 11.95
C GLN A 239 -27.01 19.54 13.23
N GLU A 240 -25.99 20.40 13.20
CA GLU A 240 -25.61 21.23 14.35
C GLU A 240 -26.76 22.15 14.77
N ALA A 241 -27.52 22.69 13.81
CA ALA A 241 -28.69 23.52 14.07
C ALA A 241 -29.82 22.78 14.83
N LYS A 242 -29.81 21.45 14.81
CA LYS A 242 -30.79 20.57 15.48
C LYS A 242 -30.23 19.94 16.75
N ALA A 243 -28.96 20.19 17.07
CA ALA A 243 -28.27 19.59 18.20
C ALA A 243 -28.60 20.35 19.50
N GLU A 244 -28.72 19.61 20.59
CA GLU A 244 -28.97 20.17 21.92
C GLU A 244 -27.64 20.62 22.54
N ALA A 245 -27.59 21.85 23.06
CA ALA A 245 -26.39 22.41 23.69
C ALA A 245 -26.31 22.04 25.17
N LEU A 246 -25.14 21.56 25.59
CA LEU A 246 -24.76 21.41 26.99
C LEU A 246 -24.27 22.76 27.55
N PRO A 247 -24.23 22.94 28.89
CA PRO A 247 -23.74 24.17 29.51
C PRO A 247 -22.31 24.57 29.11
N SER A 248 -21.47 23.59 28.74
CA SER A 248 -20.11 23.81 28.25
C SER A 248 -20.02 24.39 26.84
N GLY A 249 -21.13 24.36 26.08
CA GLY A 249 -21.17 24.70 24.66
C GLY A 249 -20.98 23.50 23.72
N VAL A 250 -20.68 22.31 24.23
CA VAL A 250 -20.75 21.06 23.45
C VAL A 250 -22.18 20.84 22.98
N LYS A 251 -22.38 20.50 21.71
CA LYS A 251 -23.71 20.18 21.18
C LYS A 251 -23.81 18.71 20.82
N ILE A 252 -24.96 18.09 21.12
CA ILE A 252 -25.21 16.67 20.86
C ILE A 252 -26.45 16.52 20.00
N LEU A 253 -26.30 15.78 18.90
CA LEU A 253 -27.41 15.27 18.10
C LEU A 253 -27.54 13.76 18.33
N LYS A 254 -28.68 13.32 18.84
CA LYS A 254 -28.99 11.89 18.99
C LYS A 254 -29.29 11.27 17.62
N VAL A 255 -28.50 10.28 17.22
CA VAL A 255 -28.68 9.55 15.94
C VAL A 255 -29.42 8.24 16.17
N THR A 256 -29.07 7.53 17.25
CA THR A 256 -29.72 6.28 17.64
C THR A 256 -29.88 6.28 19.15
N ASN A 257 -31.07 5.88 19.61
CA ASN A 257 -31.37 5.70 21.02
C ASN A 257 -31.22 4.22 21.37
N GLY A 258 -30.14 3.88 22.07
CA GLY A 258 -29.86 2.53 22.52
C GLY A 258 -30.87 2.02 23.53
N THR A 259 -30.99 0.71 23.66
CA THR A 259 -31.82 0.06 24.70
C THR A 259 -31.00 -0.49 25.86
N GLY A 260 -29.67 -0.38 25.77
CA GLY A 260 -28.76 -0.87 26.79
C GLY A 260 -28.73 -0.01 28.04
N LYS A 261 -28.05 -0.53 29.07
CA LYS A 261 -27.88 0.17 30.35
C LYS A 261 -26.90 1.32 30.19
N LYS A 262 -27.05 2.33 31.06
CA LYS A 262 -26.03 3.36 31.21
C LYS A 262 -24.79 2.73 31.89
N PRO A 263 -23.59 2.83 31.29
CA PRO A 263 -22.37 2.30 31.88
C PRO A 263 -22.07 2.93 33.25
N ASN A 264 -21.39 2.18 34.10
CA ASN A 264 -20.95 2.64 35.41
C ASN A 264 -19.61 3.37 35.30
N HIS A 265 -19.30 4.26 36.26
CA HIS A 265 -18.06 5.04 36.24
C HIS A 265 -16.77 4.24 36.53
N THR A 266 -16.89 2.92 36.63
CA THR A 266 -15.81 1.96 36.87
C THR A 266 -15.63 0.99 35.70
N GLU A 267 -16.19 1.32 34.53
CA GLU A 267 -16.16 0.48 33.33
C GLU A 267 -15.42 1.17 32.19
N PHE A 268 -14.94 0.37 31.25
CA PHE A 268 -14.66 0.80 29.88
C PHE A 268 -15.92 0.64 29.02
N VAL A 269 -16.06 1.54 28.05
CA VAL A 269 -17.03 1.40 26.96
C VAL A 269 -16.30 1.09 25.66
N MET A 270 -16.83 0.16 24.90
CA MET A 270 -16.31 -0.22 23.58
C MET A 270 -16.92 0.70 22.54
N VAL A 271 -16.09 1.59 21.98
CA VAL A 271 -16.56 2.70 21.14
C VAL A 271 -16.15 2.52 19.70
N ASN A 272 -17.12 2.65 18.81
CA ASN A 272 -16.87 3.02 17.42
C ASN A 272 -16.97 4.54 17.29
N TYR A 273 -16.00 5.14 16.59
CA TYR A 273 -16.01 6.56 16.33
C TYR A 273 -15.48 6.92 14.94
N ALA A 274 -15.91 8.09 14.48
CA ALA A 274 -15.31 8.79 13.35
C ALA A 274 -15.21 10.27 13.69
N GLY A 275 -14.01 10.84 13.55
CA GLY A 275 -13.70 12.23 13.83
C GLY A 275 -13.52 13.03 12.55
N TYR A 276 -14.20 14.17 12.48
CA TYR A 276 -14.21 15.06 11.32
C TYR A 276 -13.92 16.50 11.72
N LEU A 277 -13.36 17.25 10.77
CA LEU A 277 -13.33 18.71 10.81
C LEU A 277 -14.64 19.29 10.29
N ARG A 278 -14.91 20.56 10.59
CA ARG A 278 -16.14 21.25 10.17
C ARG A 278 -16.35 21.32 8.66
N ASN A 279 -15.27 21.24 7.88
CA ASN A 279 -15.31 21.16 6.42
C ASN A 279 -15.60 19.74 5.88
N GLY A 280 -15.95 18.77 6.74
CA GLY A 280 -16.28 17.40 6.37
C GLY A 280 -15.07 16.47 6.20
N ASN A 281 -13.83 16.97 6.35
CA ASN A 281 -12.65 16.11 6.27
C ASN A 281 -12.60 15.13 7.44
N LEU A 282 -12.48 13.84 7.13
CA LEU A 282 -12.19 12.81 8.13
C LEU A 282 -10.72 12.92 8.58
N PHE A 283 -10.50 12.99 9.89
CA PHE A 283 -9.15 13.01 10.47
C PHE A 283 -8.75 11.68 11.11
N ASP A 284 -9.71 10.91 11.65
CA ASP A 284 -9.46 9.55 12.18
C ASP A 284 -10.77 8.78 12.35
N SER A 285 -10.73 7.44 12.22
CA SER A 285 -11.84 6.56 12.57
C SER A 285 -11.36 5.13 12.81
N ASN A 286 -11.95 4.43 13.77
CA ASN A 286 -11.76 2.98 13.90
C ASN A 286 -12.74 2.14 13.06
N ILE A 287 -13.50 2.76 12.15
CA ILE A 287 -14.49 2.10 11.32
C ILE A 287 -13.97 2.01 9.87
N LYS A 288 -13.61 0.81 9.43
CA LYS A 288 -13.02 0.54 8.11
C LYS A 288 -13.79 1.14 6.94
N GLU A 289 -15.12 0.97 6.94
CA GLU A 289 -15.96 1.45 5.84
C GLU A 289 -16.08 2.98 5.83
N VAL A 290 -15.91 3.64 6.97
CA VAL A 290 -15.83 5.12 7.02
C VAL A 290 -14.51 5.56 6.41
N GLU A 291 -13.37 5.02 6.82
CA GLU A 291 -12.08 5.41 6.23
C GLU A 291 -12.02 5.13 4.71
N LYS A 292 -12.58 4.00 4.23
CA LYS A 292 -12.72 3.75 2.78
C LYS A 292 -13.56 4.81 2.07
N LYS A 293 -14.72 5.19 2.64
CA LYS A 293 -15.60 6.23 2.06
C LYS A 293 -14.86 7.55 1.85
N PHE A 294 -13.95 7.89 2.75
CA PHE A 294 -13.15 9.13 2.71
C PHE A 294 -11.77 8.94 2.06
N ASN A 295 -11.49 7.78 1.45
CA ASN A 295 -10.20 7.44 0.85
C ASN A 295 -9.01 7.64 1.83
N LYS A 296 -9.22 7.21 3.07
CA LYS A 296 -8.27 7.27 4.20
C LYS A 296 -7.92 5.88 4.77
N TYR A 297 -8.42 4.82 4.14
CA TYR A 297 -8.17 3.44 4.57
C TYR A 297 -6.67 3.16 4.70
N ASN A 298 -6.30 2.51 5.79
CA ASN A 298 -4.94 2.16 6.14
C ASN A 298 -4.79 0.63 6.18
N SER A 299 -4.11 0.10 5.16
CA SER A 299 -3.89 -1.34 5.01
C SER A 299 -3.07 -1.94 6.15
N MET A 300 -2.13 -1.19 6.75
CA MET A 300 -1.36 -1.65 7.90
C MET A 300 -2.23 -1.76 9.16
N ARG A 301 -3.09 -0.76 9.41
CA ARG A 301 -4.04 -0.78 10.54
C ARG A 301 -4.96 -1.99 10.44
N ASP A 302 -5.47 -2.29 9.24
CA ASP A 302 -6.34 -3.46 9.02
C ASP A 302 -5.64 -4.77 9.37
N ARG A 303 -4.39 -4.95 8.92
CA ARG A 303 -3.57 -6.14 9.20
C ARG A 303 -3.29 -6.31 10.69
N GLN A 304 -3.21 -5.22 11.44
CA GLN A 304 -3.05 -5.21 12.90
C GLN A 304 -4.38 -5.35 13.64
N ASN A 305 -5.48 -5.65 12.93
CA ASN A 305 -6.83 -5.71 13.49
C ASN A 305 -7.23 -4.40 14.20
N GLY A 306 -6.80 -3.25 13.66
CA GLY A 306 -6.97 -1.93 14.26
C GLY A 306 -8.30 -1.24 13.92
N TYR A 307 -9.16 -1.87 13.12
CA TYR A 307 -10.54 -1.43 12.86
C TYR A 307 -11.52 -2.15 13.79
N GLN A 308 -11.29 -2.00 15.08
CA GLN A 308 -12.10 -2.60 16.14
C GLN A 308 -12.57 -1.51 17.11
N PRO A 309 -13.68 -1.74 17.83
CA PRO A 309 -14.13 -0.85 18.89
C PRO A 309 -13.02 -0.60 19.91
N ILE A 310 -12.76 0.66 20.24
CA ILE A 310 -11.69 1.04 21.17
C ILE A 310 -12.26 1.17 22.58
N PRO A 311 -11.62 0.58 23.61
CA PRO A 311 -12.04 0.75 24.99
C PRO A 311 -11.69 2.17 25.50
N PHE A 312 -12.71 2.91 25.94
CA PHE A 312 -12.54 4.20 26.60
C PHE A 312 -13.00 4.15 28.06
N PRO A 313 -12.25 4.71 29.02
CA PRO A 313 -12.71 4.79 30.41
C PRO A 313 -13.98 5.64 30.52
N TYR A 314 -15.05 5.11 31.10
CA TYR A 314 -16.33 5.81 31.25
C TYR A 314 -16.37 6.61 32.57
N THR A 315 -15.42 7.51 32.80
CA THR A 315 -15.31 8.26 34.07
C THR A 315 -15.01 9.74 33.86
N PRO A 316 -15.53 10.65 34.72
CA PRO A 316 -15.18 12.08 34.67
C PRO A 316 -13.67 12.37 34.73
N SER A 317 -12.89 11.50 35.37
CA SER A 317 -11.43 11.63 35.48
C SER A 317 -10.65 11.10 34.28
N ALA A 318 -11.33 10.59 33.24
CA ALA A 318 -10.66 10.05 32.05
C ALA A 318 -9.85 11.15 31.33
N GLN A 319 -8.63 10.80 30.91
CA GLN A 319 -7.75 11.65 30.11
C GLN A 319 -8.13 11.55 28.63
N LEU A 320 -9.26 12.14 28.28
CA LEU A 320 -9.78 12.22 26.91
C LEU A 320 -10.02 13.68 26.54
N ILE A 321 -10.24 13.95 25.25
CA ILE A 321 -10.66 15.27 24.76
C ILE A 321 -11.86 15.74 25.60
N PRO A 322 -11.82 16.93 26.23
CA PRO A 322 -12.85 17.37 27.17
C PRO A 322 -14.28 17.24 26.64
N GLY A 323 -14.55 17.76 25.43
CA GLY A 323 -15.89 17.68 24.84
C GLY A 323 -16.30 16.25 24.42
N PHE A 324 -15.33 15.41 24.02
CA PHE A 324 -15.60 14.01 23.68
C PHE A 324 -16.00 13.24 24.95
N LYS A 325 -15.26 13.43 26.03
CA LYS A 325 -15.55 12.83 27.35
C LYS A 325 -16.93 13.25 27.85
N GLU A 326 -17.22 14.55 27.81
CA GLU A 326 -18.51 15.08 28.24
C GLU A 326 -19.66 14.41 27.48
N ALA A 327 -19.56 14.34 26.15
CA ALA A 327 -20.56 13.69 25.32
C ALA A 327 -20.67 12.18 25.60
N LEU A 328 -19.54 11.47 25.72
CA LEU A 328 -19.50 10.05 26.04
C LEU A 328 -20.28 9.73 27.34
N LEU A 329 -20.09 10.52 28.40
CA LEU A 329 -20.75 10.33 29.71
C LEU A 329 -22.26 10.61 29.72
N THR A 330 -22.82 11.13 28.62
CA THR A 330 -24.27 11.25 28.43
C THR A 330 -24.91 9.96 27.89
N MET A 331 -24.11 9.08 27.29
CA MET A 331 -24.58 7.95 26.49
C MET A 331 -24.83 6.68 27.33
N LYS A 332 -25.69 5.80 26.83
CA LYS A 332 -25.88 4.41 27.24
C LYS A 332 -25.46 3.43 26.13
N VAL A 333 -25.31 2.15 26.47
CA VAL A 333 -24.99 1.12 25.48
C VAL A 333 -26.04 1.07 24.36
N GLY A 334 -25.57 1.01 23.11
CA GLY A 334 -26.36 1.06 21.88
C GLY A 334 -26.68 2.48 21.39
N ASP A 335 -26.30 3.52 22.12
CA ASP A 335 -26.45 4.89 21.62
C ASP A 335 -25.47 5.18 20.49
N LYS A 336 -25.96 5.93 19.51
CA LYS A 336 -25.14 6.64 18.53
C LYS A 336 -25.46 8.12 18.58
N ILE A 337 -24.44 8.96 18.67
CA ILE A 337 -24.58 10.41 18.65
C ILE A 337 -23.62 11.03 17.64
N ARG A 338 -23.98 12.22 17.17
CA ARG A 338 -23.03 13.17 16.60
C ARG A 338 -22.82 14.29 17.60
N VAL A 339 -21.56 14.56 17.95
CA VAL A 339 -21.18 15.63 18.86
C VAL A 339 -20.40 16.70 18.11
N PHE A 340 -20.70 17.96 18.42
CA PHE A 340 -20.02 19.15 17.93
C PHE A 340 -19.28 19.77 19.11
N ILE A 341 -17.95 19.78 19.03
CA ILE A 341 -17.05 20.19 20.09
C ILE A 341 -16.36 21.48 19.67
N PRO A 342 -16.62 22.60 20.36
CA PRO A 342 -15.87 23.84 20.15
C PRO A 342 -14.37 23.61 20.36
N SER A 343 -13.53 24.29 19.57
CA SER A 343 -12.08 24.09 19.60
C SER A 343 -11.45 24.14 21.00
N ALA A 344 -11.92 25.02 21.89
CA ALA A 344 -11.46 25.15 23.27
C ALA A 344 -11.68 23.90 24.15
N LEU A 345 -12.65 23.04 23.79
CA LEU A 345 -12.92 21.75 24.42
C LEU A 345 -12.37 20.58 23.58
N GLY A 346 -11.71 20.90 22.48
CA GLY A 346 -10.95 20.02 21.59
C GLY A 346 -9.44 20.14 21.84
N TYR A 347 -8.70 20.50 20.78
CA TYR A 347 -7.25 20.70 20.82
C TYR A 347 -6.82 22.19 20.93
N GLY A 348 -7.78 23.12 20.96
CA GLY A 348 -7.53 24.55 21.11
C GLY A 348 -6.53 25.11 20.11
N GLU A 349 -5.75 26.11 20.55
CA GLU A 349 -4.72 26.78 19.73
C GLU A 349 -3.55 25.86 19.34
N ALA A 350 -3.37 24.74 20.02
CA ALA A 350 -2.28 23.81 19.72
C ALA A 350 -2.56 22.96 18.47
N GLY A 351 -3.82 22.57 18.26
CA GLY A 351 -4.16 21.55 17.26
C GLY A 351 -3.58 20.17 17.62
N ALA A 352 -3.52 19.26 16.64
CA ALA A 352 -2.92 17.93 16.80
C ALA A 352 -2.09 17.57 15.56
N ALA A 353 -0.77 17.83 15.66
CA ALA A 353 0.21 17.57 14.61
C ALA A 353 -0.27 18.08 13.23
N ASP A 354 -0.12 17.27 12.19
CA ASP A 354 -0.54 17.60 10.82
C ASP A 354 -1.99 17.16 10.52
N VAL A 355 -2.73 16.70 11.52
CA VAL A 355 -4.03 16.05 11.36
C VAL A 355 -5.18 16.97 11.74
N ILE A 356 -5.00 17.78 12.80
CA ILE A 356 -6.01 18.74 13.29
C ILE A 356 -5.35 20.12 13.37
N PRO A 357 -5.76 21.09 12.53
CA PRO A 357 -5.25 22.45 12.61
C PRO A 357 -5.59 23.14 13.94
N PRO A 358 -4.77 24.09 14.39
CA PRO A 358 -5.10 25.00 15.49
C PRO A 358 -6.51 25.59 15.38
N ASN A 359 -7.17 25.73 16.53
CA ASN A 359 -8.50 26.34 16.67
C ASN A 359 -9.61 25.66 15.84
N SER A 360 -9.43 24.40 15.49
CA SER A 360 -10.46 23.62 14.79
C SER A 360 -11.55 23.13 15.74
N ASP A 361 -12.81 23.39 15.38
CA ASP A 361 -13.95 22.67 15.94
C ASP A 361 -13.91 21.21 15.49
N LEU A 362 -14.27 20.29 16.38
CA LEU A 362 -14.27 18.86 16.12
C LEU A 362 -15.70 18.34 16.05
N ILE A 363 -15.95 17.46 15.09
CA ILE A 363 -17.20 16.73 14.97
C ILE A 363 -16.87 15.26 15.17
N PHE A 364 -17.57 14.57 16.08
CA PHE A 364 -17.44 13.13 16.21
C PHE A 364 -18.77 12.43 16.03
N ASP A 365 -18.79 11.35 15.27
CA ASP A 365 -19.77 10.29 15.43
C ASP A 365 -19.25 9.32 16.49
N ILE A 366 -20.05 9.04 17.51
CA ILE A 366 -19.69 8.15 18.63
C ILE A 366 -20.80 7.11 18.79
N GLU A 367 -20.42 5.84 18.90
CA GLU A 367 -21.32 4.73 19.15
C GLU A 367 -20.75 3.85 20.26
N ILE A 368 -21.53 3.61 21.32
CA ILE A 368 -21.17 2.66 22.39
C ILE A 368 -21.79 1.32 22.05
N LEU A 369 -20.96 0.30 21.81
CA LEU A 369 -21.42 -1.04 21.44
C LEU A 369 -21.62 -1.94 22.65
N ASP A 370 -20.72 -1.86 23.62
CA ASP A 370 -20.71 -2.71 24.80
C ASP A 370 -19.89 -2.08 25.94
N THR A 371 -19.85 -2.73 27.09
CA THR A 371 -19.05 -2.38 28.27
C THR A 371 -18.09 -3.51 28.64
N MET A 372 -16.97 -3.14 29.25
CA MET A 372 -16.01 -4.07 29.85
C MET A 372 -15.63 -3.56 31.25
N ALA A 373 -15.48 -4.46 32.23
CA ALA A 373 -14.97 -4.06 33.55
C ALA A 373 -13.56 -3.47 33.42
N MET A 374 -13.25 -2.40 34.16
CA MET A 374 -11.85 -1.97 34.24
C MET A 374 -11.01 -3.09 34.84
N PRO A 375 -9.83 -3.42 34.26
CA PRO A 375 -8.91 -4.35 34.90
C PRO A 375 -8.67 -3.86 36.32
N THR A 376 -8.91 -4.72 37.30
CA THR A 376 -8.40 -4.47 38.65
C THR A 376 -6.90 -4.28 38.49
N GLN A 377 -6.33 -3.20 39.03
CA GLN A 377 -4.89 -3.06 39.10
C GLN A 377 -4.37 -4.26 39.91
N GLY A 378 -3.95 -5.32 39.21
CA GLY A 378 -3.21 -6.41 39.79
C GLY A 378 -1.97 -5.79 40.40
N GLY A 379 -1.79 -6.01 41.70
CA GLY A 379 -0.60 -5.58 42.42
C GLY A 379 0.64 -5.97 41.64
N ARG A 380 1.59 -5.04 41.60
CA ARG A 380 2.96 -5.28 41.11
C ARG A 380 3.57 -6.53 41.73
#